data_AF-A0A9W4K2P1-F1
#
_entry.id   AF-A0A9W4K2P1-F1
#
_cell.length_a   1.000
_cell.length_b   1.000
_cell.length_c   1.000
_cell.angle_alpha   90.00
_cell.angle_beta   90.00
_cell.angle_gamma   90.00
#
_symmetry.space_group_name_H-M   'P 1'
#
loop_
_entity.id
_entity.type
_entity.pdbx_description
1 polymer ?
#
loop_
_entity_poly.entity_id
_entity_poly.type
_entity_poly.pdbx_seq_one_letter_code
_entity_poly.pdbx_strand_id
1 'polypeptide(L)' 'LGLVLESQGKYEEAEAIHRRTLQDREKVLGPEHPDTLTSVSNLGS' A
#
# COMPACT_ATOMS: atom_id res chain seq x y z
N LEU A 1 5.08 8.34 -1.97
CA LEU A 1 6.33 7.79 -1.39
C LEU A 1 6.56 6.33 -1.79
N GLY A 2 5.58 5.42 -1.69
CA GLY A 2 5.76 4.02 -2.09
C GLY A 2 6.21 3.80 -3.54
N LEU A 3 5.58 4.46 -4.52
CA LEU A 3 6.00 4.41 -5.94
C LEU A 3 7.42 4.94 -6.20
N VAL A 4 7.92 5.83 -5.33
CA VAL A 4 9.25 6.45 -5.44
C VAL A 4 10.34 5.56 -4.81
N LEU A 5 9.96 4.61 -3.95
CA LEU A 5 10.87 3.66 -3.31
C LEU A 5 11.05 2.37 -4.13
N GLU A 6 10.00 1.92 -4.84
CA GLU A 6 10.12 0.85 -5.85
C GLU A 6 11.13 1.20 -6.95
N SER A 7 11.09 2.45 -7.43
CA SER A 7 12.04 2.92 -8.46
C SER A 7 13.49 3.06 -7.93
N GLN A 8 13.69 3.03 -6.61
CA GLN A 8 15.01 3.11 -5.97
C GLN A 8 15.59 1.75 -5.57
N GLY A 9 14.90 0.65 -5.90
CA GLY A 9 15.34 -0.71 -5.53
C GLY A 9 15.16 -1.04 -4.04
N LYS A 10 14.51 -0.15 -3.27
CA LYS A 10 14.20 -0.32 -1.85
C LYS A 10 12.83 -0.96 -1.67
N TYR A 11 12.65 -2.12 -2.29
CA TYR A 11 11.37 -2.84 -2.32
C TYR A 11 10.86 -3.17 -0.91
N GLU A 12 11.73 -3.55 0.02
CA GLU A 12 11.35 -3.90 1.41
C GLU A 12 10.82 -2.69 2.21
N GLU A 13 11.45 -1.51 2.09
CA GLU A 13 10.97 -0.27 2.72
C GLU A 13 9.65 0.19 2.08
N ALA A 14 9.52 0.07 0.76
CA ALA A 14 8.30 0.41 0.04
C ALA A 14 7.13 -0.49 0.46
N GLU A 15 7.37 -1.80 0.54
CA GLU A 15 6.38 -2.80 0.91
C GLU A 15 5.93 -2.63 2.37
N ALA A 16 6.85 -2.30 3.29
CA ALA A 16 6.52 -2.01 4.68
C ALA A 16 5.62 -0.77 4.82
N ILE A 17 5.93 0.31 4.09
CA ILE A 17 5.10 1.53 4.09
C ILE A 17 3.74 1.26 3.47
N HIS A 18 3.68 0.53 2.36
CA HIS A 18 2.43 0.18 1.70
C HIS A 18 1.56 -0.72 2.56
N ARG A 19 2.12 -1.75 3.23
CA ARG A 19 1.39 -2.59 4.19
C ARG A 19 0.80 -1.79 5.34
N ARG A 20 1.59 -0.87 5.92
CA ARG A 20 1.11 -0.03 7.02
C ARG A 20 -0.03 0.89 6.57
N THR A 21 0.12 1.49 5.40
CA THR A 21 -0.92 2.33 4.79
C THR A 21 -2.19 1.53 4.50
N LEU A 22 -2.05 0.28 4.04
CA LEU A 22 -3.18 -0.61 3.80
C LEU A 22 -3.93 -0.93 5.10
N GLN A 23 -3.22 -1.30 6.18
CA GLN A 23 -3.84 -1.56 7.48
C GLN A 23 -4.58 -0.33 8.04
N ASP A 24 -3.98 0.86 7.91
CA ASP A 24 -4.62 2.09 8.36
C ASP A 24 -5.89 2.39 7.52
N ARG A 25 -5.85 2.14 6.21
CA ARG A 25 -7.01 2.28 5.31
C ARG A 25 -8.10 1.27 5.62
N GLU A 26 -7.77 0.00 5.82
CA GLU A 26 -8.73 -1.04 6.22
C GLU A 26 -9.43 -0.68 7.53
N LYS A 27 -8.69 -0.13 8.50
CA LYS A 27 -9.24 0.24 9.81
C LYS A 27 -10.14 1.48 9.77
N VAL A 28 -9.83 2.46 8.93
CA VAL A 28 -10.57 3.73 8.84
C VAL A 28 -11.75 3.64 7.88
N LEU A 29 -11.54 3.01 6.73
CA LEU A 29 -12.48 3.03 5.59
C LEU A 29 -13.21 1.69 5.41
N GLY A 30 -12.67 0.61 5.97
CA GLY A 30 -13.15 -0.75 5.76
C GLY A 30 -12.47 -1.45 4.56
N PRO A 31 -12.55 -2.79 4.53
CA PRO A 31 -11.89 -3.61 3.50
C PRO A 31 -12.51 -3.44 2.09
N GLU A 32 -13.79 -3.07 2.01
CA GLU A 32 -14.50 -2.90 0.72
C GLU A 32 -14.37 -1.49 0.12
N HIS A 33 -13.70 -0.56 0.81
CA HIS A 33 -13.58 0.81 0.34
C HIS A 33 -12.70 0.87 -0.94
N PRO A 34 -13.09 1.65 -1.97
CA PRO A 34 -12.34 1.75 -3.23
C PRO A 34 -10.84 2.08 -3.06
N ASP A 35 -10.52 2.95 -2.10
CA ASP A 35 -9.13 3.32 -1.79
C ASP A 35 -8.32 2.19 -1.14
N THR A 36 -8.98 1.32 -0.38
CA THR A 36 -8.38 0.10 0.20
C THR A 36 -8.10 -0.91 -0.92
N LEU A 37 -9.08 -1.15 -1.80
CA LEU A 37 -8.93 -2.04 -2.95
C LEU A 37 -7.84 -1.58 -3.93
N THR A 38 -7.75 -0.27 -4.18
CA THR A 38 -6.69 0.32 -5.01
C THR A 38 -5.31 0.13 -4.38
N SER A 39 -5.21 0.22 -3.06
CA SER A 39 -3.96 -0.08 -2.33
C SER A 39 -3.55 -1.54 -2.45
N VAL A 40 -4.49 -2.49 -2.38
CA VAL A 40 -4.20 -3.92 -2.59
C VAL A 40 -3.73 -4.19 -4.02
N SER A 41 -4.36 -3.57 -5.02
CA SER A 41 -3.98 -3.76 -6.42
C SER A 41 -2.57 -3.26 -6.73
N ASN A 42 -2.08 -2.24 -6.00
CA ASN A 42 -0.71 -1.74 -6.12
C ASN A 42 0.33 -2.58 -5.35
N LEU A 43 -0.10 -3.47 -4.46
CA LEU A 43 0.77 -4.39 -3.73
C LEU A 43 0.85 -5.78 -4.39
N GLY A 44 -0.10 -6.11 -5.26
CA GLY A 44 -0.16 -7.39 -5.98
C GLY A 44 0.43 -7.38 -7.39
N SER A 45 0.87 -6.22 -7.89
CA SER A 45 1.59 -6.05 -9.16
C SER A 45 3.09 -5.86 -8.92
#